data_AF-A0A401Y9M4-F1
#
_entry.id   AF-A0A401Y9M4-F1
#
_cell.length_a   1.000
_cell.length_b   1.000
_cell.length_c   1.000
_cell.angle_alpha   90.00
_cell.angle_beta   90.00
_cell.angle_gamma   90.00
#
_symmetry.space_group_name_H-M   'P 1'
#
loop_
_entity.id
_entity.type
_entity.pdbx_description
1 polymer ?
#
loop_
_entity_poly.entity_id
_entity_poly.type
_entity_poly.pdbx_seq_one_letter_code
_entity_poly.pdbx_strand_id
1 'polypeptide(L)'
;MSPARLIAALAVTLVVVSGLGYLAAHTVMARPPLDLSSPQYVSAPVPAEAAPTAAAGQPLGATQVDPAWLSATASRTGIPVPALRAYARAQLDGVGGCDVGWTTLAGIGWVESRHGTIGGRALGDDGHSSTRILGPALDGSGKFAAIRSSADSRQWHGDPVWEHAVGPMQFIPSTWRTWATDGDGDGTADPNDLDDAAAATARYLCAGGTDLATGTGWAAAIFSYNHAQEYVDAVYAAATTYARRSAG
;
A
#
# COMPACT_ATOMS: atom_id res chain seq x y z
N MET A 1 -5.05 27.68 53.09
CA MET A 1 -3.90 27.43 52.18
C MET A 1 -3.68 28.69 51.36
N SER A 2 -2.46 29.22 51.23
CA SER A 2 -2.26 30.44 50.45
C SER A 2 -2.45 30.16 48.95
N PRO A 3 -2.94 31.13 48.16
CA PRO A 3 -3.13 30.97 46.72
C PRO A 3 -1.85 30.52 46.00
N ALA A 4 -0.68 30.99 46.44
CA ALA A 4 0.62 30.56 45.92
C ALA A 4 0.89 29.05 46.14
N ARG A 5 0.48 28.48 47.28
CA ARG A 5 0.64 27.04 47.56
C ARG A 5 -0.33 26.18 46.74
N LEU A 6 -1.53 26.70 46.44
CA LEU A 6 -2.50 26.03 45.58
C LEU A 6 -2.02 25.99 44.12
N ILE A 7 -1.49 27.10 43.61
CA ILE A 7 -0.93 27.19 42.25
C ILE A 7 0.27 26.27 42.09
N ALA A 8 1.19 26.26 43.07
CA ALA A 8 2.35 25.37 43.04
C ALA A 8 1.93 23.88 43.05
N ALA A 9 0.95 23.51 43.87
CA ALA A 9 0.43 22.15 43.90
C ALA A 9 -0.19 21.74 42.56
N LEU A 10 -1.02 22.59 41.96
CA LEU A 10 -1.64 22.32 40.64
C LEU A 10 -0.61 22.21 39.52
N ALA A 11 0.42 23.06 39.52
CA ALA A 11 1.49 23.00 38.53
C ALA A 11 2.30 21.70 38.63
N VAL A 12 2.64 21.26 39.85
CA VAL A 12 3.33 19.98 40.08
C VAL A 12 2.46 18.81 39.64
N THR A 13 1.16 18.80 39.98
CA THR A 13 0.25 17.75 39.54
C THR A 13 0.15 17.69 38.01
N LEU A 14 0.07 18.83 37.32
CA LEU A 14 0.02 18.88 35.86
C LEU A 14 1.30 18.31 35.23
N VAL A 15 2.48 18.65 35.77
CA VAL A 15 3.77 18.12 35.30
C VAL A 15 3.85 16.61 35.51
N VAL A 16 3.42 16.10 36.67
CA VAL A 16 3.43 14.66 36.97
C VAL A 16 2.46 13.90 36.06
N VAL A 17 1.23 14.40 35.87
CA VAL A 17 0.24 13.76 34.98
C VAL A 17 0.72 13.76 33.53
N SER A 18 1.31 14.87 33.08
CA SER A 18 1.88 14.97 31.72
C SER A 18 3.08 14.05 31.53
N GLY A 19 3.96 13.96 32.54
CA GLY A 19 5.11 13.06 32.54
C GLY A 19 4.71 11.59 32.54
N LEU A 20 3.70 11.22 33.33
CA LEU A 20 3.14 9.85 33.34
C LEU A 20 2.42 9.51 32.03
N GLY A 21 1.68 10.46 31.45
CA GLY A 21 1.06 10.30 30.13
C GLY A 21 2.09 10.11 29.01
N TYR A 22 3.17 10.90 29.04
CA TYR A 22 4.30 10.75 28.13
C TYR A 22 4.99 9.39 28.29
N LEU A 23 5.34 9.00 29.52
CA LEU A 23 5.95 7.69 29.80
C LEU A 23 5.05 6.53 29.36
N ALA A 24 3.75 6.55 29.68
CA ALA A 24 2.82 5.51 29.28
C ALA A 24 2.67 5.39 27.75
N ALA A 25 2.61 6.51 27.04
CA ALA A 25 2.58 6.53 25.58
C ALA A 25 3.84 5.93 24.94
N HIS A 26 5.01 6.11 25.57
CA HIS A 26 6.30 5.66 25.03
C HIS A 26 6.78 4.31 25.55
N THR A 27 6.13 3.73 26.57
CA THR A 27 6.55 2.45 27.18
C THR A 27 5.47 1.37 27.16
N VAL A 28 4.20 1.74 27.34
CA VAL A 28 3.08 0.78 27.41
C VAL A 28 2.32 0.70 26.08
N MET A 29 2.29 1.80 25.32
CA MET A 29 1.70 1.84 23.97
C MET A 29 2.72 1.72 22.82
N ALA A 30 4.00 1.52 23.14
CA ALA A 30 4.99 1.18 22.12
C ALA A 30 4.54 -0.13 21.46
N ARG A 31 4.29 -0.11 20.15
CA ARG A 31 3.97 -1.32 19.39
C ARG A 31 5.14 -2.29 19.56
N PRO A 32 4.89 -3.58 19.90
CA PRO A 32 5.98 -4.54 19.94
C PRO A 32 6.70 -4.54 18.59
N PRO A 33 8.03 -4.65 18.58
CA PRO A 33 8.79 -4.69 17.34
C PRO A 33 8.27 -5.82 16.46
N LEU A 34 8.28 -5.61 15.14
CA LEU A 34 7.93 -6.64 14.18
C LEU A 34 8.75 -7.91 14.45
N ASP A 35 8.06 -9.02 14.71
CA ASP A 35 8.71 -10.32 14.79
C ASP A 35 8.97 -10.84 13.37
N LEU A 36 10.18 -10.61 12.89
CA LEU A 36 10.66 -11.03 11.56
C LEU A 36 11.23 -12.45 11.54
N SER A 37 11.14 -13.19 12.65
CA SER A 37 11.79 -14.50 12.82
C SER A 37 11.00 -15.69 12.24
N SER A 38 9.73 -15.47 11.85
CA SER A 38 8.86 -16.53 11.32
C SER A 38 8.86 -16.57 9.78
N PRO A 39 9.16 -17.72 9.15
CA PRO A 39 9.20 -17.85 7.67
C PRO A 39 7.82 -17.84 6.99
N GLN A 40 6.72 -17.71 7.75
CA GLN A 40 5.34 -17.70 7.22
C GLN A 40 4.73 -16.30 7.09
N TYR A 41 5.55 -15.27 7.21
CA TYR A 41 5.12 -13.89 7.18
C TYR A 41 4.33 -13.63 5.88
N VAL A 42 3.03 -13.34 6.01
CA VAL A 42 2.04 -13.08 4.95
C VAL A 42 1.69 -14.22 3.97
N SER A 43 2.09 -15.47 4.27
CA SER A 43 1.73 -16.63 3.43
C SER A 43 0.21 -16.80 3.36
N ALA A 44 -0.32 -16.81 2.15
CA ALA A 44 -1.74 -16.90 1.83
C ALA A 44 -1.95 -17.90 0.70
N PRO A 45 -3.17 -18.44 0.51
CA PRO A 45 -3.48 -19.21 -0.69
C PRO A 45 -3.07 -18.43 -1.93
N VAL A 46 -2.23 -19.06 -2.76
CA VAL A 46 -1.74 -18.48 -4.01
C VAL A 46 -2.94 -18.25 -4.94
N PRO A 47 -2.99 -17.12 -5.67
CA PRO A 47 -4.00 -16.93 -6.70
C PRO A 47 -3.97 -18.07 -7.71
N ALA A 48 -5.15 -18.54 -8.12
CA ALA A 48 -5.24 -19.51 -9.20
C ALA A 48 -5.32 -18.75 -10.53
N GLU A 49 -4.55 -19.18 -11.52
CA GLU A 49 -4.72 -18.74 -12.90
C GLU A 49 -5.99 -19.39 -13.47
N ALA A 50 -6.79 -18.60 -14.21
CA ALA A 50 -7.96 -19.13 -14.89
C ALA A 50 -7.52 -20.13 -15.97
N ALA A 51 -8.29 -21.21 -16.14
CA ALA A 51 -8.08 -22.09 -17.28
C ALA A 51 -8.16 -21.28 -18.58
N PRO A 52 -7.28 -21.51 -19.57
CA PRO A 52 -7.32 -20.81 -20.84
C PRO A 52 -8.69 -21.05 -21.49
N THR A 53 -9.55 -20.03 -21.45
CA THR A 53 -10.81 -20.05 -22.18
C THR A 53 -10.50 -19.59 -23.59
N ALA A 54 -10.67 -20.48 -24.56
CA ALA A 54 -10.57 -20.15 -25.98
C ALA A 54 -11.76 -19.25 -26.39
N ALA A 55 -11.79 -18.02 -25.90
CA ALA A 55 -12.70 -17.00 -26.40
C ALA A 55 -12.00 -16.26 -27.53
N ALA A 56 -12.44 -16.52 -28.77
CA ALA A 56 -11.95 -15.83 -29.96
C ALA A 56 -12.17 -14.31 -29.81
N GLY A 57 -11.09 -13.53 -29.81
CA GLY A 57 -11.14 -12.06 -29.85
C GLY A 57 -10.80 -11.32 -28.55
N GLN A 58 -10.40 -12.01 -27.48
CA GLN A 58 -9.81 -11.34 -26.30
C GLN A 58 -8.35 -10.96 -26.62
N PRO A 59 -7.87 -9.76 -26.22
CA PRO A 59 -6.47 -9.40 -26.33
C PRO A 59 -5.59 -10.47 -25.68
N LEU A 60 -4.65 -11.02 -26.46
CA LEU A 60 -3.62 -11.91 -25.94
C LEU A 60 -2.60 -11.04 -25.21
N GLY A 61 -2.71 -10.90 -23.89
CA GLY A 61 -1.82 -9.99 -23.15
C GLY A 61 -1.70 -10.28 -21.66
N ALA A 62 -2.79 -10.19 -20.91
CA ALA A 62 -2.74 -10.22 -19.45
C ALA A 62 -3.23 -11.53 -18.82
N THR A 63 -2.52 -11.94 -17.77
CA THR A 63 -2.87 -13.11 -16.97
C THR A 63 -4.27 -12.99 -16.40
N GLN A 64 -5.07 -14.04 -16.58
CA GLN A 64 -6.45 -14.09 -16.08
C GLN A 64 -6.49 -14.78 -14.72
N VAL A 65 -7.07 -14.12 -13.73
CA VAL A 65 -7.23 -14.70 -12.39
C VAL A 65 -8.52 -15.52 -12.35
N ASP A 66 -8.47 -16.70 -11.72
CA ASP A 66 -9.63 -17.58 -11.57
C ASP A 66 -10.81 -16.85 -10.88
N PRO A 67 -12.00 -16.79 -11.51
CA PRO A 67 -13.15 -16.08 -10.94
C PRO A 67 -13.67 -16.67 -9.63
N ALA A 68 -13.55 -17.99 -9.43
CA ALA A 68 -14.00 -18.64 -8.21
C ALA A 68 -13.07 -18.31 -7.04
N TRP A 69 -11.76 -18.30 -7.28
CA TRP A 69 -10.76 -17.83 -6.31
C TRP A 69 -11.02 -16.36 -5.95
N LEU A 70 -11.25 -15.49 -6.94
CA LEU A 70 -11.55 -14.07 -6.69
C LEU A 70 -12.79 -13.90 -5.82
N SER A 71 -13.90 -14.53 -6.18
CA SER A 71 -15.16 -14.41 -5.44
C SER A 71 -15.02 -14.90 -4.00
N ALA A 72 -14.39 -16.06 -3.80
CA ALA A 72 -14.19 -16.64 -2.47
C ALA A 72 -13.25 -15.79 -1.61
N THR A 73 -12.13 -15.33 -2.18
CA THR A 73 -11.12 -14.55 -1.45
C THR A 73 -11.60 -13.12 -1.17
N ALA A 74 -12.30 -12.47 -2.10
CA ALA A 74 -12.92 -11.16 -1.86
C ALA A 74 -13.95 -11.23 -0.74
N SER A 75 -14.82 -12.25 -0.75
CA SER A 75 -15.84 -12.46 0.29
C SER A 75 -15.23 -12.61 1.69
N ARG A 76 -14.09 -13.28 1.81
CA ARG A 76 -13.40 -13.52 3.09
C ARG A 76 -12.58 -12.34 3.58
N THR A 77 -11.92 -11.64 2.67
CA THR A 77 -10.98 -10.56 2.99
C THR A 77 -11.69 -9.21 3.15
N GLY A 78 -12.80 -9.02 2.43
CA GLY A 78 -13.50 -7.75 2.28
C GLY A 78 -12.85 -6.80 1.25
N ILE A 79 -11.84 -7.26 0.50
CA ILE A 79 -11.20 -6.45 -0.54
C ILE A 79 -12.15 -6.37 -1.75
N PRO A 80 -12.35 -5.18 -2.36
CA PRO A 80 -13.09 -5.06 -3.61
C PRO A 80 -12.54 -5.99 -4.70
N VAL A 81 -13.42 -6.65 -5.45
CA VAL A 81 -13.01 -7.62 -6.48
C VAL A 81 -12.01 -7.02 -7.50
N PRO A 82 -12.19 -5.79 -8.03
CA PRO A 82 -11.20 -5.22 -8.96
C PRO A 82 -9.82 -5.05 -8.31
N ALA A 83 -9.76 -4.61 -7.04
CA ALA A 83 -8.49 -4.49 -6.33
C ALA A 83 -7.81 -5.84 -6.08
N LEU A 84 -8.58 -6.85 -5.67
CA LEU A 84 -8.03 -8.19 -5.46
C LEU A 84 -7.51 -8.80 -6.77
N ARG A 85 -8.20 -8.53 -7.89
CA ARG A 85 -7.78 -8.93 -9.24
C ARG A 85 -6.43 -8.33 -9.59
N ALA A 86 -6.26 -7.02 -9.42
CA ALA A 86 -5.00 -6.33 -9.66
C ALA A 86 -3.83 -6.93 -8.87
N TYR A 87 -4.00 -7.17 -7.55
CA TYR A 87 -2.94 -7.75 -6.72
C TYR A 87 -2.62 -9.20 -7.08
N ALA A 88 -3.65 -9.99 -7.40
CA ALA A 88 -3.48 -11.37 -7.80
C ALA A 88 -2.77 -11.48 -9.16
N ARG A 89 -3.17 -10.65 -10.13
CA ARG A 89 -2.54 -10.57 -11.44
C ARG A 89 -1.08 -10.19 -11.33
N ALA A 90 -0.76 -9.12 -10.60
CA ALA A 90 0.63 -8.70 -10.38
C ALA A 90 1.51 -9.78 -9.73
N GLN A 91 0.95 -10.63 -8.84
CA GLN A 91 1.67 -11.79 -8.32
C GLN A 91 1.86 -12.88 -9.38
N LEU A 92 0.83 -13.19 -10.17
CA LEU A 92 0.87 -14.25 -11.19
C LEU A 92 1.81 -13.92 -12.35
N ASP A 93 1.81 -12.66 -12.80
CA ASP A 93 2.73 -12.18 -13.84
C ASP A 93 4.19 -12.31 -13.38
N GLY A 94 4.42 -12.10 -12.09
CA GLY A 94 5.71 -12.27 -11.43
C GLY A 94 6.75 -11.21 -11.84
N VAL A 95 7.84 -11.16 -11.09
CA VAL A 95 9.02 -10.34 -11.41
C VAL A 95 10.25 -11.22 -11.27
N GLY A 96 10.98 -11.44 -12.36
CA GLY A 96 12.00 -12.48 -12.47
C GLY A 96 12.86 -12.71 -11.22
N GLY A 97 12.71 -13.88 -10.60
CA GLY A 97 13.48 -14.30 -9.42
C GLY A 97 13.06 -13.65 -8.09
N CYS A 98 11.96 -12.91 -8.07
CA CYS A 98 11.41 -12.24 -6.90
C CYS A 98 9.95 -12.63 -6.65
N ASP A 99 9.70 -13.20 -5.48
CA ASP A 99 8.37 -13.64 -5.07
C ASP A 99 7.66 -12.58 -4.23
N VAL A 100 6.91 -11.69 -4.88
CA VAL A 100 6.03 -10.73 -4.19
C VAL A 100 4.61 -11.30 -4.06
N GLY A 101 4.12 -11.43 -2.83
CA GLY A 101 2.77 -11.93 -2.56
C GLY A 101 1.67 -10.87 -2.71
N TRP A 102 0.48 -11.28 -3.18
CA TRP A 102 -0.71 -10.43 -3.34
C TRP A 102 -1.12 -9.78 -2.01
N THR A 103 -0.88 -10.44 -0.88
CA THR A 103 -1.16 -9.90 0.46
C THR A 103 -0.26 -8.71 0.80
N THR A 104 1.00 -8.70 0.32
CA THR A 104 1.90 -7.55 0.44
C THR A 104 1.37 -6.37 -0.37
N LEU A 105 1.01 -6.60 -1.63
CA LEU A 105 0.44 -5.57 -2.51
C LEU A 105 -0.88 -5.03 -1.94
N ALA A 106 -1.75 -5.91 -1.42
CA ALA A 106 -2.96 -5.53 -0.72
C ALA A 106 -2.68 -4.73 0.56
N GLY A 107 -1.63 -5.09 1.31
CA GLY A 107 -1.20 -4.35 2.49
C GLY A 107 -0.84 -2.90 2.15
N ILE A 108 -0.06 -2.70 1.09
CA ILE A 108 0.29 -1.36 0.57
C ILE A 108 -0.97 -0.63 0.10
N GLY A 109 -1.78 -1.25 -0.77
CA GLY A 109 -3.01 -0.63 -1.28
C GLY A 109 -4.02 -0.27 -0.20
N TRP A 110 -4.07 -1.02 0.90
CA TRP A 110 -4.86 -0.65 2.08
C TRP A 110 -4.36 0.61 2.75
N VAL A 111 -3.06 0.69 3.02
CA VAL A 111 -2.43 1.83 3.72
C VAL A 111 -2.50 3.08 2.86
N GLU A 112 -2.25 2.98 1.56
CA GLU A 112 -2.21 4.12 0.65
C GLU A 112 -3.59 4.67 0.33
N SER A 113 -4.58 3.80 0.04
CA SER A 113 -5.87 4.27 -0.49
C SER A 113 -7.07 3.44 -0.10
N ARG A 114 -6.95 2.53 0.86
CA ARG A 114 -8.00 1.55 1.18
C ARG A 114 -8.48 0.82 -0.09
N HIS A 115 -7.54 0.33 -0.89
CA HIS A 115 -7.82 -0.34 -2.17
C HIS A 115 -8.57 0.54 -3.18
N GLY A 116 -8.17 1.80 -3.30
CA GLY A 116 -8.81 2.77 -4.20
C GLY A 116 -10.17 3.30 -3.70
N THR A 117 -10.57 3.00 -2.46
CA THR A 117 -11.89 3.40 -1.92
C THR A 117 -11.83 4.55 -0.91
N ILE A 118 -10.64 5.08 -0.64
CA ILE A 118 -10.45 6.19 0.32
C ILE A 118 -11.39 7.36 0.01
N GLY A 119 -11.98 7.94 1.05
CA GLY A 119 -12.95 9.04 0.91
C GLY A 119 -14.31 8.62 0.34
N GLY A 120 -14.67 7.33 0.40
CA GLY A 120 -15.97 6.84 -0.07
C GLY A 120 -16.05 6.60 -1.57
N ARG A 121 -14.89 6.50 -2.24
CA ARG A 121 -14.79 6.18 -3.67
C ARG A 121 -15.25 4.75 -3.92
N ALA A 122 -15.88 4.53 -5.07
CA ALA A 122 -16.06 3.19 -5.62
C ALA A 122 -14.89 2.88 -6.55
N LEU A 123 -14.45 1.63 -6.58
CA LEU A 123 -13.46 1.15 -7.54
C LEU A 123 -14.19 0.45 -8.69
N GLY A 124 -13.96 0.91 -9.91
CA GLY A 124 -14.52 0.33 -11.14
C GLY A 124 -13.87 -1.00 -11.51
N ASP A 125 -14.52 -1.73 -12.41
CA ASP A 125 -13.97 -2.97 -12.96
C ASP A 125 -12.74 -2.75 -13.86
N ASP A 126 -12.54 -1.51 -14.30
CA ASP A 126 -11.40 -0.97 -15.04
C ASP A 126 -10.24 -0.53 -14.12
N GLY A 127 -10.26 -0.87 -12.83
CA GLY A 127 -9.16 -0.52 -11.93
C GLY A 127 -9.14 0.95 -11.49
N HIS A 128 -9.97 1.83 -12.05
CA HIS A 128 -10.03 3.24 -11.68
C HIS A 128 -10.99 3.51 -10.52
N SER A 129 -10.57 4.36 -9.59
CA SER A 129 -11.47 4.93 -8.60
C SER A 129 -12.43 5.94 -9.25
N SER A 130 -13.67 6.00 -8.75
CA SER A 130 -14.74 6.89 -9.24
C SER A 130 -14.37 8.38 -9.28
N THR A 131 -13.37 8.78 -8.51
CA THR A 131 -12.66 10.06 -8.65
C THR A 131 -11.19 9.81 -8.39
N ARG A 132 -10.31 10.58 -9.05
CA ARG A 132 -8.85 10.47 -8.86
C ARG A 132 -8.47 10.57 -7.38
N ILE A 133 -7.45 9.82 -7.02
CA ILE A 133 -6.83 9.84 -5.70
C ILE A 133 -5.54 10.62 -5.84
N LEU A 134 -5.44 11.73 -5.11
CA LEU A 134 -4.26 12.57 -5.07
C LEU A 134 -3.84 12.73 -3.62
N GLY A 135 -2.55 12.49 -3.35
CA GLY A 135 -1.94 12.79 -2.07
C GLY A 135 -1.85 14.31 -1.81
N PRO A 136 -1.46 14.72 -0.61
CA PRO A 136 -1.16 16.12 -0.32
C PRO A 136 -0.04 16.67 -1.22
N ALA A 137 0.02 18.01 -1.33
CA ALA A 137 1.11 18.67 -2.03
C ALA A 137 2.44 18.37 -1.33
N LEU A 138 3.45 18.01 -2.12
CA LEU A 138 4.81 17.79 -1.67
C LEU A 138 5.54 19.15 -1.62
N ASP A 139 5.13 20.00 -0.67
CA ASP A 139 5.54 21.41 -0.56
C ASP A 139 6.65 21.66 0.47
N GLY A 140 7.14 20.62 1.14
CA GLY A 140 8.12 20.71 2.21
C GLY A 140 7.54 20.94 3.61
N SER A 141 6.22 21.02 3.74
CA SER A 141 5.57 21.20 5.05
C SER A 141 5.47 19.88 5.83
N GLY A 142 5.66 19.96 7.15
CA GLY A 142 5.55 18.80 8.04
C GLY A 142 6.52 17.68 7.68
N LYS A 143 5.97 16.52 7.27
CA LYS A 143 6.73 15.31 6.90
C LYS A 143 6.93 15.14 5.39
N PHE A 144 6.44 16.08 4.59
CA PHE A 144 6.51 15.98 3.13
C PHE A 144 7.82 16.58 2.61
N ALA A 145 8.43 15.91 1.62
CA ALA A 145 9.53 16.49 0.87
C ALA A 145 9.01 17.66 0.01
N ALA A 146 9.86 18.66 -0.25
CA ALA A 146 9.57 19.72 -1.22
C ALA A 146 9.96 19.26 -2.62
N ILE A 147 8.97 18.88 -3.44
CA ILE A 147 9.19 18.36 -4.80
C ILE A 147 8.36 19.18 -5.79
N ARG A 148 9.05 19.88 -6.70
CA ARG A 148 8.44 20.74 -7.71
C ARG A 148 7.78 19.92 -8.82
N SER A 149 6.57 20.33 -9.20
CA SER A 149 5.89 19.80 -10.38
C SER A 149 6.68 20.06 -11.67
N SER A 150 6.60 19.14 -12.62
CA SER A 150 7.08 19.29 -14.00
C SER A 150 5.91 19.46 -14.98
N ALA A 151 6.18 19.87 -16.22
CA ALA A 151 5.14 19.96 -17.26
C ALA A 151 4.46 18.60 -17.49
N ASP A 152 5.24 17.52 -17.48
CA ASP A 152 4.76 16.17 -17.74
C ASP A 152 3.98 15.57 -16.56
N SER A 153 4.33 15.90 -15.31
CA SER A 153 3.61 15.36 -14.15
C SER A 153 2.24 15.99 -13.94
N ARG A 154 2.05 17.24 -14.39
CA ARG A 154 0.77 17.97 -14.29
C ARG A 154 -0.40 17.24 -14.90
N GLN A 155 -0.20 16.41 -15.93
CA GLN A 155 -1.29 15.64 -16.52
C GLN A 155 -1.96 14.67 -15.51
N TRP A 156 -1.19 14.24 -14.51
CA TRP A 156 -1.64 13.30 -13.48
C TRP A 156 -2.38 13.99 -12.33
N HIS A 157 -1.85 15.11 -11.83
CA HIS A 157 -2.34 15.76 -10.61
C HIS A 157 -2.84 17.21 -10.76
N GLY A 158 -2.58 17.87 -11.90
CA GLY A 158 -3.10 19.20 -12.24
C GLY A 158 -2.44 20.40 -11.53
N ASP A 159 -1.66 20.18 -10.46
CA ASP A 159 -0.97 21.25 -9.71
C ASP A 159 0.27 21.76 -10.48
N PRO A 160 0.39 23.06 -10.79
CA PRO A 160 1.52 23.58 -11.55
C PRO A 160 2.80 23.83 -10.73
N VAL A 161 2.72 23.74 -9.40
CA VAL A 161 3.76 24.14 -8.45
C VAL A 161 4.40 22.93 -7.76
N TRP A 162 3.58 22.02 -7.21
CA TRP A 162 4.05 20.92 -6.37
C TRP A 162 3.66 19.56 -6.94
N GLU A 163 4.53 18.57 -6.74
CA GLU A 163 4.19 17.18 -7.03
C GLU A 163 3.17 16.66 -6.01
N HIS A 164 2.43 15.65 -6.44
CA HIS A 164 1.53 14.88 -5.60
C HIS A 164 1.79 13.40 -5.84
N ALA A 165 1.61 12.59 -4.82
CA ALA A 165 1.45 11.16 -5.03
C ALA A 165 0.10 10.88 -5.72
N VAL A 166 0.10 9.98 -6.72
CA VAL A 166 -1.02 9.77 -7.64
C VAL A 166 -1.55 8.35 -7.54
N GLY A 167 -2.87 8.24 -7.54
CA GLY A 167 -3.59 7.00 -7.75
C GLY A 167 -3.64 6.06 -6.55
N PRO A 168 -4.22 4.86 -6.73
CA PRO A 168 -4.49 3.92 -5.64
C PRO A 168 -3.25 3.42 -4.87
N MET A 169 -2.08 3.42 -5.51
CA MET A 169 -0.80 3.08 -4.85
C MET A 169 0.07 4.31 -4.57
N GLN A 170 -0.45 5.52 -4.76
CA GLN A 170 0.21 6.76 -4.33
C GLN A 170 1.63 6.95 -4.92
N PHE A 171 1.82 6.62 -6.20
CA PHE A 171 3.10 6.83 -6.87
C PHE A 171 3.41 8.32 -7.03
N ILE A 172 4.62 8.73 -6.64
CA ILE A 172 5.15 10.04 -7.07
C ILE A 172 5.47 9.95 -8.57
N PRO A 173 5.09 10.94 -9.41
CA PRO A 173 5.31 10.90 -10.86
C PRO A 173 6.75 10.62 -11.29
N SER A 174 7.76 11.01 -10.50
CA SER A 174 9.15 10.62 -10.75
C SER A 174 9.44 9.15 -10.58
N THR A 175 8.82 8.52 -9.59
CA THR A 175 8.90 7.08 -9.36
C THR A 175 8.12 6.35 -10.45
N TRP A 176 6.92 6.85 -10.80
CA TRP A 176 6.11 6.28 -11.87
C TRP A 176 6.87 6.18 -13.20
N ARG A 177 7.59 7.23 -13.60
CA ARG A 177 8.38 7.22 -14.86
C ARG A 177 9.39 6.06 -14.94
N THR A 178 9.88 5.56 -13.81
CA THR A 178 10.84 4.44 -13.78
C THR A 178 10.15 3.09 -13.74
N TRP A 179 8.98 3.00 -13.08
CA TRP A 179 8.35 1.72 -12.73
C TRP A 179 7.01 1.45 -13.44
N ALA A 180 6.53 2.40 -14.25
CA ALA A 180 5.31 2.28 -15.03
C ALA A 180 5.25 0.93 -15.74
N THR A 181 4.12 0.26 -15.58
CA THR A 181 3.85 -1.08 -16.10
C THR A 181 2.39 -1.14 -16.47
N ASP A 182 2.10 -1.56 -17.69
CA ASP A 182 0.77 -1.95 -18.16
C ASP A 182 0.48 -3.33 -17.56
N GLY A 183 -0.31 -3.35 -16.49
CA GLY A 183 -0.56 -4.50 -15.65
C GLY A 183 -1.78 -5.31 -16.09
N ASP A 184 -2.74 -4.72 -16.79
CA ASP A 184 -3.92 -5.42 -17.32
C ASP A 184 -3.89 -5.67 -18.84
N GLY A 185 -2.83 -5.20 -19.51
CA GLY A 185 -2.57 -5.44 -20.92
C GLY A 185 -3.45 -4.62 -21.86
N ASP A 186 -4.00 -3.50 -21.41
CA ASP A 186 -4.86 -2.62 -22.22
C ASP A 186 -4.07 -1.74 -23.22
N GLY A 187 -2.75 -1.73 -23.11
CA GLY A 187 -1.82 -0.96 -23.95
C GLY A 187 -1.41 0.40 -23.36
N THR A 188 -1.86 0.74 -22.15
CA THR A 188 -1.57 1.98 -21.45
C THR A 188 -0.98 1.68 -20.08
N ALA A 189 -0.06 2.53 -19.61
CA ALA A 189 0.38 2.51 -18.22
C ALA A 189 -0.13 3.79 -17.52
N ASP A 190 -1.18 3.68 -16.72
CA ASP A 190 -1.83 4.74 -15.96
C ASP A 190 -1.64 4.55 -14.44
N PRO A 191 -1.02 5.50 -13.71
CA PRO A 191 -0.89 5.40 -12.27
C PRO A 191 -2.24 5.43 -11.51
N ASN A 192 -3.33 5.84 -12.17
CA ASN A 192 -4.68 5.83 -11.60
C ASN A 192 -5.40 4.48 -11.75
N ASP A 193 -4.88 3.60 -12.63
CA ASP A 193 -5.34 2.23 -12.76
C ASP A 193 -4.65 1.37 -11.68
N LEU A 194 -5.45 0.63 -10.92
CA LEU A 194 -4.94 -0.20 -9.84
C LEU A 194 -4.19 -1.44 -10.33
N ASP A 195 -4.53 -2.01 -11.50
CA ASP A 195 -3.81 -3.14 -12.09
C ASP A 195 -2.37 -2.71 -12.45
N ASP A 196 -2.23 -1.58 -13.15
CA ASP A 196 -0.94 -0.99 -13.51
C ASP A 196 -0.13 -0.57 -12.28
N ALA A 197 -0.78 0.09 -11.32
CA ALA A 197 -0.13 0.52 -10.10
C ALA A 197 0.33 -0.66 -9.23
N ALA A 198 -0.42 -1.78 -9.22
CA ALA A 198 -0.02 -3.01 -8.54
C ALA A 198 1.19 -3.66 -9.23
N ALA A 199 1.19 -3.78 -10.55
CA ALA A 199 2.29 -4.32 -11.33
C ALA A 199 3.58 -3.47 -11.18
N ALA A 200 3.45 -2.15 -11.24
CA ALA A 200 4.55 -1.21 -10.98
C ALA A 200 5.09 -1.35 -9.55
N THR A 201 4.20 -1.53 -8.56
CA THR A 201 4.59 -1.74 -7.15
C THR A 201 5.36 -3.05 -6.98
N ALA A 202 4.91 -4.14 -7.60
CA ALA A 202 5.62 -5.42 -7.59
C ALA A 202 7.06 -5.26 -8.12
N ARG A 203 7.22 -4.62 -9.28
CA ARG A 203 8.55 -4.36 -9.87
C ARG A 203 9.42 -3.47 -9.00
N TYR A 204 8.84 -2.42 -8.41
CA TYR A 204 9.54 -1.53 -7.48
C TYR A 204 10.12 -2.30 -6.30
N LEU A 205 9.31 -3.11 -5.61
CA LEU A 205 9.74 -3.84 -4.42
C LEU A 205 10.83 -4.86 -4.76
N CYS A 206 10.70 -5.52 -5.92
CA CYS A 206 11.66 -6.52 -6.38
C CYS A 206 13.00 -5.93 -6.85
N ALA A 207 13.04 -4.64 -7.21
CA ALA A 207 14.26 -4.00 -7.70
C ALA A 207 15.35 -3.82 -6.63
N GLY A 208 14.98 -3.85 -5.34
CA GLY A 208 15.92 -3.71 -4.24
C GLY A 208 16.91 -4.87 -4.08
N GLY A 209 16.70 -5.99 -4.78
CA GLY A 209 17.55 -7.19 -4.70
C GLY A 209 17.48 -7.91 -3.35
N THR A 210 16.50 -7.55 -2.51
CA THR A 210 16.23 -8.20 -1.23
C THR A 210 15.32 -9.40 -1.42
N ASP A 211 15.55 -10.47 -0.64
CA ASP A 211 14.65 -11.62 -0.62
C ASP A 211 13.36 -11.30 0.14
N LEU A 212 12.27 -11.09 -0.60
CA LEU A 212 10.93 -10.80 -0.06
C LEU A 212 10.32 -11.98 0.70
N ALA A 213 10.87 -13.19 0.57
CA ALA A 213 10.46 -14.35 1.38
C ALA A 213 11.03 -14.29 2.81
N THR A 214 12.04 -13.44 3.06
CA THR A 214 12.58 -13.22 4.41
C THR A 214 11.92 -12.01 5.06
N GLY A 215 11.67 -12.09 6.38
CA GLY A 215 11.10 -10.95 7.11
C GLY A 215 11.96 -9.69 7.03
N THR A 216 13.29 -9.83 7.07
CA THR A 216 14.23 -8.70 6.94
C THR A 216 14.26 -8.11 5.54
N GLY A 217 14.29 -8.94 4.49
CA GLY A 217 14.26 -8.48 3.10
C GLY A 217 12.93 -7.82 2.76
N TRP A 218 11.82 -8.41 3.18
CA TRP A 218 10.49 -7.82 3.07
C TRP A 218 10.41 -6.46 3.76
N ALA A 219 10.83 -6.36 5.03
CA ALA A 219 10.76 -5.10 5.78
C ALA A 219 11.61 -4.00 5.13
N ALA A 220 12.80 -4.35 4.61
CA ALA A 220 13.64 -3.41 3.89
C ALA A 220 12.99 -2.91 2.58
N ALA A 221 12.33 -3.80 1.82
CA ALA A 221 11.63 -3.42 0.60
C ALA A 221 10.40 -2.53 0.88
N ILE A 222 9.65 -2.79 1.94
CA ILE A 222 8.54 -1.90 2.33
C ILE A 222 9.04 -0.56 2.83
N PHE A 223 10.15 -0.54 3.57
CA PHE A 223 10.77 0.69 4.05
C PHE A 223 11.32 1.55 2.90
N SER A 224 11.78 0.96 1.80
CA SER A 224 12.21 1.74 0.64
C SER A 224 11.05 2.48 -0.03
N TYR A 225 9.85 1.86 -0.04
CA TYR A 225 8.61 2.47 -0.54
C TYR A 225 8.24 3.72 0.27
N ASN A 226 8.34 3.64 1.59
CA ASN A 226 8.15 4.76 2.51
C ASN A 226 9.04 4.59 3.74
N HIS A 227 9.95 5.55 3.96
CA HIS A 227 11.02 5.50 4.96
C HIS A 227 10.52 5.79 6.39
N ALA A 228 9.44 5.11 6.80
CA ALA A 228 8.82 5.24 8.09
C ALA A 228 8.52 3.85 8.67
N GLN A 229 9.04 3.56 9.87
CA GLN A 229 8.80 2.25 10.51
C GLN A 229 7.31 2.01 10.76
N GLU A 230 6.56 3.07 11.12
CA GLU A 230 5.11 3.00 11.30
C GLU A 230 4.36 2.54 10.03
N TYR A 231 4.91 2.85 8.85
CA TYR A 231 4.37 2.40 7.57
C TYR A 231 4.64 0.91 7.35
N VAL A 232 5.88 0.46 7.59
CA VAL A 232 6.25 -0.97 7.53
C VAL A 232 5.35 -1.81 8.44
N ASP A 233 5.14 -1.34 9.68
CA ASP A 233 4.28 -2.00 10.66
C ASP A 233 2.81 -2.04 10.19
N ALA A 234 2.31 -0.97 9.58
CA ALA A 234 0.94 -0.88 9.09
C ALA A 234 0.69 -1.80 7.89
N VAL A 235 1.60 -1.81 6.92
CA VAL A 235 1.55 -2.73 5.76
C VAL A 235 1.60 -4.17 6.24
N TYR A 236 2.46 -4.48 7.22
CA TYR A 236 2.53 -5.82 7.79
C TYR A 236 1.21 -6.24 8.42
N ALA A 237 0.64 -5.40 9.28
CA ALA A 237 -0.59 -5.69 9.98
C ALA A 237 -1.75 -5.95 9.00
N ALA A 238 -1.81 -5.16 7.92
CA ALA A 238 -2.80 -5.34 6.85
C ALA A 238 -2.56 -6.64 6.08
N ALA A 239 -1.35 -6.88 5.58
CA ALA A 239 -1.01 -8.09 4.81
C ALA A 239 -1.25 -9.38 5.61
N THR A 240 -0.88 -9.40 6.89
CA THR A 240 -1.12 -10.53 7.81
C THR A 240 -2.60 -10.73 8.11
N THR A 241 -3.38 -9.65 8.15
CA THR A 241 -4.84 -9.74 8.27
C THR A 241 -5.45 -10.39 7.04
N TYR A 242 -5.01 -10.00 5.84
CA TYR A 242 -5.51 -10.58 4.59
C TYR A 242 -5.09 -12.04 4.42
N ALA A 243 -3.85 -12.37 4.74
CA ALA A 243 -3.36 -13.75 4.74
C ALA A 243 -4.26 -14.65 5.62
N ARG A 244 -4.47 -14.27 6.89
CA ARG A 244 -5.33 -15.03 7.81
C ARG A 244 -6.77 -15.15 7.34
N ARG A 245 -7.37 -14.07 6.84
CA ARG A 245 -8.75 -14.08 6.34
C ARG A 245 -8.91 -14.98 5.11
N SER A 246 -7.94 -14.96 4.21
CA SER A 246 -7.98 -15.75 2.98
C SER A 246 -7.75 -17.25 3.18
N ALA A 247 -7.14 -17.67 4.30
CA ALA A 247 -6.87 -19.07 4.59
C ALA A 247 -8.05 -19.83 5.25
N GLY A 248 -9.05 -19.09 5.77
CA GLY A 248 -10.21 -19.63 6.51
C GLY A 248 -11.43 -19.89 5.66
#